data_AF-C3XPS4-F1
#
_entry.id   AF-C3XPS4-F1
#
_cell.length_a   1.000
_cell.length_b   1.000
_cell.length_c   1.000
_cell.angle_alpha   90.00
_cell.angle_beta   90.00
_cell.angle_gamma   90.00
#
_symmetry.space_group_name_H-M   'P 1'
#
loop_
_entity.id
_entity.type
_entity.pdbx_description
1 polymer ?
#
loop_
_entity_poly.entity_id
_entity_poly.type
_entity_poly.pdbx_seq_one_letter_code
_entity_poly.pdbx_strand_id
1 'polypeptide(L)'
;FQMLGLKVKFHTDLTVSEMIHVLKEEASQDHTHHNLFLCCIMSHGHQGKVYGTDGIGLDILELTNLFKGDECKSLLGKPKLFFVQACQGDKIQDKQTKADAVPGGSPSAIVAYMTAEADFFLSLATVPGCKALRNEQTGAYYVTILSDVLTKGGSSQSLMSLMVEVNDKMS
;
A
#
# COMPACT_ATOMS: atom_id res chain seq x y z
N PHE A 1 -5.96 -11.91 4.27
CA PHE A 1 -4.79 -11.81 5.18
C PHE A 1 -4.86 -12.75 6.38
N GLN A 2 -5.98 -12.93 7.10
CA GLN A 2 -6.05 -13.89 8.23
C GLN A 2 -5.66 -15.32 7.83
N MET A 3 -6.08 -15.79 6.64
CA MET A 3 -5.67 -17.08 6.10
C MET A 3 -4.15 -17.24 5.88
N LEU A 4 -3.42 -16.12 5.83
CA LEU A 4 -1.95 -16.10 5.73
C LEU A 4 -1.29 -16.00 7.11
N GLY A 5 -2.04 -16.15 8.21
CA GLY A 5 -1.53 -16.12 9.57
C GLY A 5 -1.39 -14.72 10.20
N LEU A 6 -1.85 -13.65 9.54
CA LEU A 6 -1.79 -12.30 10.11
C LEU A 6 -2.86 -12.08 11.17
N LYS A 7 -2.47 -11.41 12.26
CA LYS A 7 -3.40 -10.79 13.22
C LYS A 7 -3.92 -9.49 12.62
N VAL A 8 -5.16 -9.50 12.12
CA VAL A 8 -5.75 -8.35 11.40
C VAL A 8 -6.58 -7.46 12.34
N LYS A 9 -6.34 -6.15 12.27
CA LYS A 9 -7.18 -5.09 12.88
C LYS A 9 -7.87 -4.31 11.78
N PHE A 10 -9.16 -4.02 11.93
CA PHE A 10 -9.95 -3.26 10.96
C PHE A 10 -10.32 -1.90 11.54
N HIS A 11 -10.16 -0.86 10.72
CA HIS A 11 -10.58 0.49 11.02
C HIS A 11 -11.29 1.07 9.79
N THR A 12 -12.39 1.79 10.00
CA THR A 12 -13.27 2.30 8.93
C THR A 12 -13.56 3.77 9.16
N ASP A 13 -13.70 4.53 8.08
CA ASP A 13 -14.18 5.92 8.10
C ASP A 13 -13.38 6.88 9.00
N LEU A 14 -12.07 6.70 9.03
CA LEU A 14 -11.15 7.51 9.83
C LEU A 14 -10.89 8.90 9.22
N THR A 15 -10.84 9.91 10.07
CA THR A 15 -10.19 11.21 9.78
C THR A 15 -8.67 11.05 9.65
N VAL A 16 -7.98 12.07 9.13
CA VAL A 16 -6.50 12.04 9.06
C VAL A 16 -5.87 11.91 10.45
N SER A 17 -6.39 12.63 11.43
CA SER A 17 -5.89 12.53 12.81
C SER A 17 -6.03 11.13 13.39
N GLU A 18 -7.15 10.46 13.11
CA GLU A 18 -7.39 9.09 13.60
C GLU A 18 -6.51 8.07 12.86
N MET A 19 -6.30 8.23 11.55
CA MET A 19 -5.36 7.39 10.79
C MET A 19 -3.95 7.47 11.37
N ILE A 20 -3.46 8.69 11.61
CA ILE A 20 -2.14 8.90 12.22
C ILE A 20 -2.09 8.28 13.62
N HIS A 21 -3.14 8.47 14.43
CA HIS A 21 -3.20 7.93 15.78
C HIS A 21 -3.10 6.39 15.79
N VAL A 22 -3.94 5.72 14.98
CA VAL A 22 -3.95 4.25 14.85
C VAL A 22 -2.58 3.72 14.44
N LEU A 23 -1.94 4.34 13.45
CA LEU A 23 -0.64 3.86 12.96
C LEU A 23 0.51 4.17 13.91
N LYS A 24 0.47 5.29 14.63
CA LYS A 24 1.43 5.57 15.71
C LYS A 24 1.27 4.58 16.87
N GLU A 25 0.03 4.26 17.24
CA GLU A 25 -0.23 3.27 18.28
C GLU A 25 0.32 1.90 17.86
N GLU A 26 0.09 1.47 16.62
CA GLU A 26 0.62 0.21 16.09
C GLU A 26 2.15 0.21 15.99
N ALA A 27 2.76 1.30 15.49
CA ALA A 27 4.21 1.44 15.41
C ALA A 27 4.88 1.39 16.80
N SER A 28 4.17 1.81 17.85
CA SER A 28 4.65 1.76 19.24
C SER A 28 4.57 0.38 19.91
N GLN A 29 3.89 -0.59 19.29
CA GLN A 29 3.79 -1.95 19.82
C GLN A 29 5.11 -2.71 19.70
N ASP A 30 5.28 -3.75 20.51
CA ASP A 30 6.43 -4.65 20.39
C ASP A 30 6.19 -5.69 19.29
N HIS A 31 6.92 -5.52 18.18
CA HIS A 31 6.86 -6.42 17.03
C HIS A 31 7.91 -7.54 17.08
N THR A 32 8.67 -7.71 18.17
CA THR A 32 9.82 -8.64 18.26
C THR A 32 9.47 -10.06 17.85
N HIS A 33 8.27 -10.55 18.21
CA HIS A 33 7.80 -11.90 17.89
C HIS A 33 6.97 -12.00 16.60
N HIS A 34 6.85 -10.91 15.83
CA HIS A 34 6.20 -10.91 14.52
C HIS A 34 7.23 -11.06 13.40
N ASN A 35 6.84 -11.67 12.29
CA ASN A 35 7.71 -11.87 11.12
C ASN A 35 7.69 -10.68 10.15
N LEU A 36 6.58 -9.96 10.07
CA LEU A 36 6.38 -8.81 9.17
C LEU A 36 5.30 -7.88 9.72
N PHE A 37 5.26 -6.66 9.18
CA PHE A 37 4.14 -5.73 9.30
C PHE A 37 3.44 -5.57 7.95
N LEU A 38 2.11 -5.48 7.96
CA LEU A 38 1.30 -5.25 6.77
C LEU A 38 0.23 -4.19 7.05
N CYS A 39 0.17 -3.17 6.20
CA CYS A 39 -0.86 -2.15 6.20
C CYS A 39 -1.58 -2.12 4.84
N CYS A 40 -2.91 -2.17 4.86
CA CYS A 40 -3.74 -1.98 3.67
C CYS A 40 -4.58 -0.72 3.86
N ILE A 41 -4.48 0.23 2.92
CA ILE A 41 -5.22 1.49 2.96
C ILE A 41 -6.13 1.55 1.73
N MET A 42 -7.42 1.74 1.97
CA MET A 42 -8.43 1.94 0.94
C MET A 42 -9.09 3.30 1.17
N SER A 43 -8.83 4.26 0.28
CA SER A 43 -9.39 5.61 0.41
C SER A 43 -9.50 6.33 -0.94
N HIS A 44 -10.10 7.52 -0.93
CA HIS A 44 -9.80 8.53 -1.94
C HIS A 44 -8.31 8.91 -1.87
N GLY A 45 -7.80 9.39 -3.00
CA GLY A 45 -6.40 9.75 -3.14
C GLY A 45 -6.18 10.71 -4.28
N HIS A 46 -5.04 11.39 -4.22
CA HIS A 46 -4.53 12.20 -5.31
C HIS A 46 -3.03 12.46 -5.09
N GLN A 47 -2.20 12.33 -6.13
CA GLN A 47 -0.78 12.74 -6.13
C GLN A 47 0.02 12.34 -4.87
N GLY A 48 0.12 11.04 -4.58
CA GLY A 48 0.90 10.51 -3.46
C GLY A 48 0.20 10.56 -2.11
N LYS A 49 -1.07 10.99 -2.06
CA LYS A 49 -1.85 11.13 -0.83
C LYS A 49 -3.02 10.17 -0.75
N VAL A 50 -3.42 9.85 0.48
CA VAL A 50 -4.70 9.25 0.85
C VAL A 50 -5.52 10.25 1.66
N TYR A 51 -6.84 10.15 1.66
CA TYR A 51 -7.71 11.13 2.32
C TYR A 51 -8.44 10.54 3.53
N GLY A 52 -8.65 11.36 4.56
CA GLY A 52 -9.57 11.03 5.64
C GLY A 52 -11.01 11.38 5.28
N THR A 53 -11.94 10.98 6.14
CA THR A 53 -13.37 11.37 6.06
C THR A 53 -13.60 12.87 6.26
N ASP A 54 -12.62 13.55 6.86
CA ASP A 54 -12.52 15.02 6.98
C ASP A 54 -12.13 15.72 5.67
N GLY A 55 -11.85 14.97 4.60
CA GLY A 55 -11.42 15.51 3.31
C GLY A 55 -9.98 16.04 3.30
N ILE A 56 -9.20 15.78 4.36
CA ILE A 56 -7.80 16.17 4.46
C ILE A 56 -6.94 15.09 3.82
N GLY A 57 -5.94 15.49 3.03
CA GLY A 57 -4.99 14.59 2.39
C GLY A 57 -3.73 14.39 3.24
N LEU A 58 -3.33 13.13 3.40
CA LEU A 58 -2.13 12.70 4.11
C LEU A 58 -1.17 11.99 3.16
N ASP A 59 0.11 12.35 3.21
CA ASP A 59 1.14 11.75 2.37
C ASP A 59 1.35 10.27 2.71
N ILE A 60 1.33 9.41 1.70
CA ILE A 60 1.60 7.97 1.87
C ILE A 60 2.97 7.76 2.52
N LEU A 61 3.95 8.61 2.19
CA LEU A 61 5.28 8.54 2.77
C LEU A 61 5.28 8.86 4.27
N GLU A 62 4.49 9.83 4.71
CA GLU A 62 4.37 10.16 6.14
C GLU A 62 3.82 8.96 6.93
N LEU A 63 2.88 8.23 6.35
CA LEU A 63 2.33 7.00 6.92
C LEU A 63 3.39 5.88 7.00
N THR A 64 4.17 5.68 5.94
CA THR A 64 5.22 4.66 5.93
C THR A 64 6.39 4.99 6.86
N ASN A 65 6.68 6.29 7.06
CA ASN A 65 7.80 6.75 7.89
C ASN A 65 7.70 6.29 9.34
N LEU A 66 6.48 6.13 9.87
CA LEU A 66 6.23 5.67 11.23
C LEU A 66 6.83 4.28 11.52
N PHE A 67 7.15 3.49 10.49
CA PHE A 67 7.62 2.12 10.60
C PHE A 67 9.09 1.96 10.19
N LYS A 68 9.83 3.06 9.98
CA LYS A 68 11.27 3.00 9.69
C LYS A 68 12.05 2.36 10.84
N GLY A 69 13.28 1.92 10.57
CA GLY A 69 14.10 1.22 11.56
C GLY A 69 14.47 2.04 12.79
N ASP A 70 14.59 3.37 12.65
CA ASP A 70 14.82 4.32 13.73
C ASP A 70 13.54 4.60 14.55
N GLU A 71 12.39 4.66 13.89
CA GLU A 71 11.08 4.91 14.50
C GLU A 71 10.47 3.65 15.15
N CYS A 72 10.61 2.47 14.52
CA CYS A 72 10.03 1.20 14.95
C CYS A 72 11.09 0.08 15.00
N LYS A 73 11.93 0.11 16.04
CA LYS A 73 13.09 -0.78 16.20
C LYS A 73 12.74 -2.27 16.19
N SER A 74 11.57 -2.65 16.70
CA SER A 74 11.14 -4.06 16.73
C SER A 74 10.79 -4.64 15.34
N LEU A 75 10.71 -3.79 14.31
CA LEU A 75 10.55 -4.15 12.89
C LEU A 75 11.83 -4.01 12.07
N LEU A 76 12.97 -3.72 12.70
CA LEU A 76 14.26 -3.66 12.01
C LEU A 76 14.60 -5.04 11.39
N GLY A 77 14.95 -5.06 10.10
CA GLY A 77 15.23 -6.30 9.36
C GLY A 77 14.00 -7.14 9.01
N LYS A 78 12.78 -6.62 9.24
CA LYS A 78 11.51 -7.32 8.97
C LYS A 78 10.75 -6.65 7.83
N PRO A 79 10.09 -7.40 6.93
CA PRO A 79 9.29 -6.80 5.86
C PRO A 79 8.17 -5.91 6.37
N LYS A 80 8.01 -4.75 5.74
CA LYS A 80 6.99 -3.72 6.02
C LYS A 80 6.21 -3.48 4.74
N LEU A 81 5.07 -4.14 4.62
CA LEU A 81 4.29 -4.24 3.38
C LEU A 81 3.12 -3.25 3.42
N PHE A 82 3.05 -2.37 2.42
CA PHE A 82 1.97 -1.39 2.27
C PHE A 82 1.24 -1.64 0.95
N PHE A 83 -0.07 -1.82 1.02
CA PHE A 83 -0.96 -1.97 -0.13
C PHE A 83 -1.95 -0.81 -0.13
N VAL A 84 -1.92 0.04 -1.15
CA VAL A 84 -2.70 1.28 -1.18
C VAL A 84 -3.63 1.30 -2.39
N GLN A 85 -4.93 1.16 -2.12
CA GLN A 85 -6.01 1.41 -3.05
C GLN A 85 -6.46 2.86 -2.90
N ALA A 86 -5.89 3.76 -3.71
CA ALA A 86 -6.29 5.14 -3.79
C ALA A 86 -5.98 5.73 -5.16
N CYS A 87 -6.86 6.58 -5.70
CA CYS A 87 -6.56 7.31 -6.95
C CYS A 87 -5.28 8.12 -6.79
N GLN A 88 -4.48 8.23 -7.85
CA GLN A 88 -3.26 9.04 -7.87
C GLN A 88 -3.33 10.16 -8.91
N GLY A 89 -4.47 10.28 -9.61
CA GLY A 89 -4.84 11.35 -10.53
C GLY A 89 -6.12 10.97 -11.28
N ASP A 90 -6.40 11.70 -12.35
CA ASP A 90 -7.70 11.61 -13.05
C ASP A 90 -7.64 10.81 -14.36
N LYS A 91 -6.45 10.40 -14.79
CA LYS A 91 -6.28 9.64 -16.03
C LYS A 91 -6.74 8.20 -15.84
N ILE A 92 -7.29 7.59 -16.89
CA ILE A 92 -7.45 6.14 -16.92
C ILE A 92 -6.12 5.56 -17.38
N GLN A 93 -5.59 4.59 -16.63
CA GLN A 93 -4.33 3.94 -16.98
C GLN A 93 -4.53 3.14 -18.28
N ASP A 94 -3.73 3.47 -19.31
CA ASP A 94 -3.70 2.70 -20.57
C ASP A 94 -2.79 1.48 -20.42
N LYS A 95 -3.07 0.39 -21.14
CA LYS A 95 -2.29 -0.86 -21.16
C LYS A 95 -0.82 -0.65 -21.54
N GLN A 96 -0.51 0.44 -22.24
CA GLN A 96 0.87 0.80 -22.61
C GLN A 96 1.61 1.58 -21.51
N THR A 97 0.91 2.02 -20.45
CA THR A 97 1.51 2.72 -19.32
C THR A 97 2.24 1.70 -18.45
N LYS A 98 3.52 1.46 -18.76
CA LYS A 98 4.37 0.61 -17.93
C LYS A 98 4.50 1.22 -16.54
N ALA A 99 4.42 0.40 -15.50
CA ALA A 99 4.67 0.82 -14.11
C ALA A 99 6.05 1.47 -13.93
N ASP A 100 7.00 1.12 -14.81
CA ASP A 100 8.38 1.62 -14.81
C ASP A 100 8.53 2.96 -15.56
N ALA A 101 7.50 3.43 -16.26
CA ALA A 101 7.55 4.68 -16.99
C ALA A 101 7.32 5.84 -16.02
N VAL A 102 8.40 6.47 -15.54
CA VAL A 102 8.34 7.83 -14.99
C VAL A 102 8.25 8.78 -16.19
N PRO A 103 7.11 9.41 -16.50
CA PRO A 103 7.03 10.30 -17.65
C PRO A 103 7.78 11.59 -17.31
N GLY A 104 9.01 11.74 -17.79
CA GLY A 104 9.71 13.02 -17.94
C GLY A 104 9.96 13.84 -16.66
N GLY A 105 10.08 13.22 -15.49
CA GLY A 105 10.34 13.92 -14.21
C GLY A 105 11.36 13.19 -13.34
N SER A 106 12.01 13.94 -12.45
CA SER A 106 12.77 13.40 -11.31
C SER A 106 12.02 12.22 -10.67
N PRO A 107 12.71 11.21 -10.09
CA PRO A 107 12.04 10.13 -9.38
C PRO A 107 10.98 10.73 -8.45
N SER A 108 9.74 10.22 -8.53
CA SER A 108 8.72 10.58 -7.55
C SER A 108 9.34 10.43 -6.15
N ALA A 109 9.02 11.33 -5.22
CA ALA A 109 9.51 11.24 -3.85
C ALA A 109 9.32 9.82 -3.26
N ILE A 110 8.26 9.13 -3.71
CA ILE A 110 7.98 7.73 -3.38
C ILE A 110 9.08 6.78 -3.88
N VAL A 111 9.51 6.92 -5.13
CA VAL A 111 10.56 6.08 -5.72
C VAL A 111 11.90 6.33 -5.03
N ALA A 112 12.25 7.60 -4.78
CA ALA A 112 13.47 7.96 -4.05
C ALA A 112 13.48 7.36 -2.63
N TYR A 113 12.34 7.45 -1.94
CA TYR A 113 12.16 6.89 -0.61
C TYR A 113 12.30 5.37 -0.57
N MET A 114 11.58 4.66 -1.44
CA MET A 114 11.60 3.19 -1.46
C MET A 114 12.97 2.63 -1.85
N THR A 115 13.81 3.43 -2.51
CA THR A 115 15.21 3.07 -2.83
C THR A 115 16.14 3.28 -1.62
N ALA A 116 15.79 4.18 -0.71
CA ALA A 116 16.61 4.51 0.46
C ALA A 116 16.31 3.62 1.67
N GLU A 117 15.08 3.10 1.80
CA GLU A 117 14.64 2.37 2.98
C GLU A 117 14.61 0.85 2.74
N ALA A 118 15.34 0.11 3.58
CA ALA A 118 15.38 -1.35 3.50
C ALA A 118 14.08 -1.99 4.05
N ASP A 119 13.76 -3.17 3.52
CA ASP A 119 12.62 -4.00 3.93
C ASP A 119 11.23 -3.37 3.76
N PHE A 120 11.10 -2.27 3.01
CA PHE A 120 9.79 -1.73 2.63
C PHE A 120 9.32 -2.29 1.29
N PHE A 121 8.03 -2.56 1.21
CA PHE A 121 7.33 -2.85 -0.03
C PHE A 121 6.09 -1.98 -0.11
N LEU A 122 5.95 -1.21 -1.18
CA LEU A 122 4.77 -0.39 -1.44
C LEU A 122 4.16 -0.78 -2.78
N SER A 123 2.92 -1.25 -2.74
CA SER A 123 2.11 -1.50 -3.93
C SER A 123 0.96 -0.50 -3.97
N LEU A 124 0.92 0.29 -5.04
CA LEU A 124 -0.18 1.20 -5.35
C LEU A 124 -1.09 0.54 -6.37
N ALA A 125 -2.40 0.67 -6.20
CA ALA A 125 -3.39 0.13 -7.12
C ALA A 125 -3.33 0.72 -8.53
N THR A 126 -2.68 1.88 -8.69
CA THR A 126 -2.50 2.56 -9.96
C THR A 126 -1.24 3.40 -9.92
N VAL A 127 -0.68 3.68 -11.09
CA VAL A 127 0.51 4.54 -11.22
C VAL A 127 0.18 6.00 -10.89
N PRO A 128 1.16 6.81 -10.45
CA PRO A 128 0.97 8.25 -10.27
C PRO A 128 0.28 8.92 -11.46
N GLY A 129 -0.74 9.74 -11.18
CA GLY A 129 -1.54 10.42 -12.20
C GLY A 129 -2.77 9.66 -12.72
N CYS A 130 -2.98 8.40 -12.32
CA CYS A 130 -4.10 7.58 -12.79
C CYS A 130 -5.16 7.28 -11.71
N LYS A 131 -6.35 6.87 -12.14
CA LYS A 131 -7.50 6.49 -11.28
C LYS A 131 -7.38 5.06 -10.81
N ALA A 132 -7.67 4.83 -9.53
CA ALA A 132 -7.83 3.49 -8.98
C ALA A 132 -9.28 3.03 -9.24
N LEU A 133 -9.45 2.15 -10.24
CA LEU A 133 -10.77 1.76 -10.74
C LEU A 133 -11.51 0.83 -9.77
N ARG A 134 -12.84 0.93 -9.79
CA ARG A 134 -13.76 0.05 -9.06
C ARG A 134 -14.96 -0.30 -9.92
N ASN A 135 -15.53 -1.47 -9.65
CA ASN A 135 -16.83 -1.90 -10.15
C ASN A 135 -17.88 -1.75 -9.04
N GLU A 136 -19.10 -1.34 -9.38
CA GLU A 136 -20.17 -1.11 -8.41
C GLU A 136 -20.67 -2.38 -7.71
N GLN A 137 -20.55 -3.54 -8.38
CA GLN A 137 -21.01 -4.83 -7.85
C GLN A 137 -19.86 -5.61 -7.17
N THR A 138 -18.65 -5.57 -7.73
CA THR A 138 -17.52 -6.41 -7.29
C THR A 138 -16.43 -5.67 -6.50
N GLY A 139 -16.56 -4.35 -6.33
CA GLY A 139 -15.65 -3.54 -5.53
C GLY A 139 -14.40 -3.07 -6.29
N ALA A 140 -13.35 -2.73 -5.54
CA ALA A 140 -12.10 -2.23 -6.10
C ALA A 140 -11.33 -3.34 -6.84
N TYR A 141 -11.05 -3.15 -8.14
CA TYR A 141 -10.43 -4.18 -8.98
C TYR A 141 -9.12 -4.71 -8.39
N TYR A 142 -8.23 -3.80 -7.98
CA TYR A 142 -6.94 -4.15 -7.40
C TYR A 142 -7.08 -4.98 -6.12
N VAL A 143 -7.96 -4.60 -5.18
CA VAL A 143 -8.15 -5.34 -3.92
C VAL A 143 -8.73 -6.72 -4.19
N THR A 144 -9.68 -6.82 -5.10
CA THR A 144 -10.29 -8.10 -5.50
C THR A 144 -9.25 -9.04 -6.14
N ILE A 145 -8.44 -8.53 -7.08
CA ILE A 145 -7.37 -9.28 -7.73
C ILE A 145 -6.29 -9.69 -6.72
N LEU A 146 -5.82 -8.74 -5.90
CA LEU A 146 -4.83 -9.00 -4.86
C LEU A 146 -5.31 -10.10 -3.91
N SER A 147 -6.57 -10.04 -3.46
CA SER A 147 -7.16 -11.05 -2.59
C SER A 147 -7.20 -12.43 -3.25
N ASP A 148 -7.60 -12.52 -4.54
CA ASP A 148 -7.63 -13.77 -5.29
C ASP A 148 -6.23 -14.40 -5.40
N VAL A 149 -5.25 -13.61 -5.84
CA VAL A 149 -3.87 -14.06 -6.03
C VAL A 149 -3.23 -14.50 -4.71
N LEU A 150 -3.38 -13.70 -3.65
CA LEU A 150 -2.87 -14.05 -2.32
C LEU A 150 -3.53 -15.30 -1.76
N THR A 151 -4.83 -15.51 -2.01
CA THR A 151 -5.54 -16.71 -1.52
C THR A 151 -5.06 -17.97 -2.23
N LYS A 152 -4.75 -17.88 -3.53
CA LYS A 152 -4.30 -19.03 -4.33
C LYS A 152 -2.82 -19.37 -4.15
N GLY A 153 -1.96 -18.36 -4.01
CA GLY A 153 -0.51 -18.54 -4.04
C GLY A 153 0.26 -18.06 -2.80
N GLY A 154 -0.40 -17.41 -1.83
CA GLY A 154 0.26 -16.78 -0.69
C GLY A 154 1.07 -17.72 0.21
N SER A 155 0.75 -19.03 0.21
CA SER A 155 1.46 -20.04 1.00
C SER A 155 2.57 -20.77 0.23
N SER A 156 2.72 -20.54 -1.07
CA SER A 156 3.60 -21.34 -1.94
C SER A 156 4.48 -20.52 -2.90
N GLN A 157 4.20 -19.24 -3.07
CA GLN A 157 4.93 -18.35 -3.98
C GLN A 157 5.56 -17.17 -3.24
N SER A 158 6.61 -16.60 -3.84
CA SER A 158 7.19 -15.35 -3.35
C SER A 158 6.22 -14.18 -3.54
N LEU A 159 6.30 -13.17 -2.67
CA LEU A 159 5.50 -11.95 -2.83
C LEU A 159 5.71 -11.31 -4.21
N MET A 160 6.94 -11.25 -4.70
CA MET A 160 7.24 -10.66 -6.02
C MET A 160 6.54 -11.40 -7.16
N SER A 161 6.53 -12.74 -7.13
CA SER A 161 5.81 -13.55 -8.12
C SER A 161 4.30 -13.27 -8.10
N LEU A 162 3.72 -13.18 -6.90
CA LEU A 162 2.30 -12.86 -6.73
C LEU A 162 2.00 -11.45 -7.26
N MET A 163 2.87 -10.48 -7.03
CA MET A 163 2.67 -9.12 -7.50
C MET A 163 2.84 -8.97 -9.02
N VAL A 164 3.65 -9.82 -9.66
CA VAL A 164 3.67 -9.94 -11.13
C VAL A 164 2.33 -10.43 -11.66
N GLU A 165 1.72 -11.46 -11.03
CA GLU A 165 0.38 -11.93 -11.42
C GLU A 165 -0.69 -10.87 -11.19
N VAL A 166 -0.61 -10.09 -10.10
CA VAL A 166 -1.52 -8.96 -9.85
C VAL A 166 -1.40 -7.91 -10.96
N ASN A 167 -0.19 -7.54 -11.35
CA ASN A 167 0.04 -6.56 -12.43
C ASN A 167 -0.47 -7.06 -13.78
N ASP A 168 -0.28 -8.34 -14.09
CA ASP A 168 -0.79 -8.95 -15.33
C ASP A 168 -2.32 -8.91 -15.39
N LYS A 169 -3.00 -9.25 -14.29
CA LYS A 169 -4.48 -9.20 -14.20
C LYS A 169 -5.06 -7.77 -14.17
N MET A 170 -4.26 -6.78 -13.81
CA MET A 170 -4.67 -5.37 -13.80
C MET A 170 -4.51 -4.68 -15.17
N SER A 171 -3.83 -5.33 -16.13
CA SER A 171 -3.52 -4.80 -17.46
C SER A 171 -4.61 -5.10 -18.50
#